data_AF-A0A8I1I1D7-F1
#
_entry.id   AF-A0A8I1I1D7-F1
#
_cell.length_a   1.000
_cell.length_b   1.000
_cell.length_c   1.000
_cell.angle_alpha   90.00
_cell.angle_beta   90.00
_cell.angle_gamma   90.00
#
_symmetry.space_group_name_H-M   'P 1'
#
loop_
_entity.id
_entity.type
_entity.pdbx_description
1 polymer ?
#
loop_
_entity_poly.entity_id
_entity_poly.type
_entity_poly.pdbx_seq_one_letter_code
_entity_poly.pdbx_strand_id
1 'polypeptide(L)'
;MEKARFHALCDQYLDHKKARAVKARTDIGKKSTHSHYSKLLELELLIRNGLHYGHISERSGFAMSPLATQDRLALAEFFVRFQVGANKQLKFIDTCKIISATRQCSIADIFNDPELISLVAGGQETNIPQTVDRIAKALNARAHPLSVQAKGDFDRYKQSLGLPTHCTITPSQAFENDTVWLNVAFSSRDSLNALWPQLRPLLAKKV
;
A
#
# COMPACT_ATOMS: atom_id res chain seq x y z
N MET A 1 -12.12 -17.45 -0.34
CA MET A 1 -13.56 -17.44 -0.78
C MET A 1 -14.18 -18.85 -0.78
N GLU A 2 -13.54 -19.85 -1.40
CA GLU A 2 -14.05 -21.23 -1.50
C GLU A 2 -14.34 -21.87 -0.14
N LYS A 3 -13.49 -21.59 0.85
CA LYS A 3 -13.67 -21.98 2.25
C LYS A 3 -14.99 -21.46 2.86
N ALA A 4 -15.29 -20.18 2.64
CA ALA A 4 -16.52 -19.56 3.13
C ALA A 4 -17.76 -20.18 2.46
N ARG A 5 -17.68 -20.38 1.14
CA ARG A 5 -18.74 -21.03 0.35
C ARG A 5 -18.99 -22.47 0.78
N PHE A 6 -17.93 -23.24 1.01
CA PHE A 6 -18.03 -24.61 1.53
C PHE A 6 -18.78 -24.67 2.86
N HIS A 7 -18.49 -23.75 3.79
CA HIS A 7 -19.20 -23.68 5.07
C HIS A 7 -20.66 -23.27 4.92
N ALA A 8 -20.98 -22.29 4.06
CA ALA A 8 -22.36 -21.90 3.79
C ALA A 8 -23.17 -23.06 3.19
N LEU A 9 -22.56 -23.83 2.27
CA LEU A 9 -23.17 -25.05 1.72
C LEU A 9 -23.36 -26.13 2.79
N CYS A 10 -22.39 -26.30 3.71
CA CYS A 10 -22.56 -27.22 4.83
C CYS A 10 -23.74 -26.83 5.73
N ASP A 11 -23.92 -25.53 6.04
CA ASP A 11 -25.06 -25.07 6.85
C ASP A 11 -26.39 -25.18 6.11
N GLN A 12 -26.38 -25.00 4.78
CA GLN A 12 -27.58 -25.08 3.95
C GLN A 12 -28.07 -26.51 3.72
N TYR A 13 -27.14 -27.47 3.54
CA TYR A 13 -27.47 -28.82 3.06
C TYR A 13 -27.24 -29.94 4.08
N LEU A 14 -26.60 -29.67 5.23
CA LEU A 14 -26.38 -30.67 6.27
C LEU A 14 -27.17 -30.34 7.53
N ASP A 15 -27.66 -31.38 8.21
CA ASP A 15 -28.15 -31.21 9.58
C ASP A 15 -27.04 -30.70 10.51
N HIS A 16 -27.43 -30.02 11.58
CA HIS A 16 -26.49 -29.33 12.47
C HIS A 16 -25.38 -30.26 13.03
N LYS A 17 -25.67 -31.55 13.23
CA LYS A 17 -24.69 -32.53 13.74
C LYS A 17 -23.66 -32.90 12.67
N LYS A 18 -24.10 -33.14 11.43
CA LYS A 18 -23.22 -33.43 10.29
C LYS A 18 -22.43 -32.21 9.84
N ALA A 19 -23.04 -31.03 9.79
CA ALA A 19 -22.36 -29.77 9.50
C ALA A 19 -21.20 -29.54 10.48
N ARG A 20 -21.44 -29.75 11.78
CA ARG A 20 -20.42 -29.62 12.82
C ARG A 20 -19.29 -30.64 12.66
N ALA A 21 -19.62 -31.90 12.34
CA ALA A 21 -18.63 -32.95 12.15
C ALA A 21 -17.73 -32.71 10.92
N VAL A 22 -18.30 -32.23 9.81
CA VAL A 22 -17.54 -31.90 8.58
C VAL A 22 -16.64 -30.69 8.82
N LYS A 23 -17.17 -29.63 9.45
CA LYS A 23 -16.39 -28.42 9.79
C LYS A 23 -15.28 -28.67 10.80
N ALA A 24 -15.43 -29.65 11.70
CA ALA A 24 -14.40 -30.03 12.66
C ALA A 24 -13.22 -30.81 12.03
N ARG A 25 -13.43 -31.38 10.84
CA ARG A 25 -12.41 -32.12 10.08
C ARG A 25 -11.70 -31.27 9.02
N THR A 26 -12.11 -30.02 8.85
CA THR A 26 -11.39 -29.03 8.04
C THR A 26 -10.60 -28.11 8.95
N ASP A 27 -9.46 -27.57 8.49
CA ASP A 27 -8.61 -26.57 9.21
C ASP A 27 -9.32 -25.24 9.53
N ILE A 28 -10.64 -25.19 9.39
CA ILE A 28 -11.51 -24.01 9.45
C ILE A 28 -12.49 -24.14 10.63
N GLY A 29 -12.22 -25.07 11.57
CA GLY A 29 -13.12 -25.44 12.68
C GLY A 29 -13.34 -24.38 13.77
N LYS A 30 -12.73 -23.19 13.70
CA LYS A 30 -12.96 -22.13 14.71
C LYS A 30 -14.16 -21.26 14.33
N LYS A 31 -15.13 -21.14 15.24
CA LYS A 31 -16.35 -20.30 15.08
C LYS A 31 -16.04 -18.85 14.69
N SER A 32 -14.93 -18.30 15.18
CA SER A 32 -14.45 -16.95 14.84
C SER A 32 -14.08 -16.81 13.36
N THR A 33 -13.46 -17.84 12.78
CA THR A 33 -13.11 -17.88 11.35
C THR A 33 -14.37 -17.84 10.48
N HIS A 34 -15.45 -18.51 10.88
CA HIS A 34 -16.70 -18.50 10.14
C HIS A 34 -17.33 -17.10 10.05
N SER A 35 -17.48 -16.44 11.20
CA SER A 35 -18.01 -15.07 11.26
C SER A 35 -17.13 -14.10 10.47
N HIS A 36 -15.80 -14.27 10.53
CA HIS A 36 -14.88 -13.46 9.75
C HIS A 36 -15.15 -13.61 8.25
N TYR A 37 -15.15 -14.83 7.71
CA TYR A 37 -15.29 -15.08 6.27
C TYR A 37 -16.70 -14.81 5.70
N SER A 38 -17.76 -14.83 6.53
CA SER A 38 -19.11 -14.48 6.08
C SER A 38 -19.19 -13.06 5.49
N LYS A 39 -18.41 -12.12 6.03
CA LYS A 39 -18.32 -10.74 5.52
C LYS A 39 -17.87 -10.66 4.07
N LEU A 40 -17.06 -11.62 3.58
CA LEU A 40 -16.63 -11.65 2.18
C LEU A 40 -17.72 -12.18 1.25
N LEU A 41 -18.65 -13.00 1.77
CA LEU A 41 -19.77 -13.51 0.99
C LEU A 41 -20.84 -12.45 0.74
N GLU A 42 -20.91 -11.45 1.61
CA GLU A 42 -21.82 -10.31 1.53
C GLU A 42 -21.33 -9.20 0.58
N LEU A 43 -20.09 -9.28 0.09
CA LEU A 43 -19.54 -8.31 -0.85
C LEU A 43 -20.19 -8.41 -2.23
N GLU A 44 -20.08 -7.33 -2.99
CA GLU A 44 -20.59 -7.23 -4.35
C GLU A 44 -20.00 -8.30 -5.27
N LEU A 45 -20.75 -8.71 -6.29
CA LEU A 45 -20.37 -9.79 -7.21
C LEU A 45 -19.00 -9.53 -7.88
N LEU A 46 -18.72 -8.29 -8.26
CA LEU A 46 -17.42 -7.89 -8.81
C LEU A 46 -16.27 -8.23 -7.85
N ILE A 47 -16.44 -7.95 -6.56
CA ILE A 47 -15.44 -8.20 -5.54
C ILE A 47 -15.29 -9.69 -5.27
N ARG A 48 -16.41 -10.41 -5.20
CA ARG A 48 -16.42 -11.87 -5.02
C ARG A 48 -15.74 -12.59 -6.17
N ASN A 49 -15.97 -12.15 -7.40
CA ASN A 49 -15.29 -12.67 -8.59
C ASN A 49 -13.80 -12.31 -8.56
N GLY A 50 -13.45 -11.07 -8.21
CA GLY A 50 -12.06 -10.65 -8.04
C GLY A 50 -11.32 -11.48 -6.99
N LEU A 51 -11.98 -11.82 -5.87
CA LEU A 51 -11.47 -12.73 -4.83
C LEU A 51 -11.32 -14.17 -5.34
N HIS A 52 -12.26 -14.65 -6.17
CA HIS A 52 -12.22 -15.99 -6.73
C HIS A 52 -11.02 -16.19 -7.67
N TYR A 53 -10.83 -15.24 -8.57
CA TYR A 53 -9.83 -15.30 -9.62
C TYR A 53 -8.47 -14.73 -9.17
N GLY A 54 -8.33 -14.28 -7.92
CA GLY A 54 -7.07 -13.79 -7.36
C GLY A 54 -6.70 -12.34 -7.75
N HIS A 55 -7.58 -11.61 -8.42
CA HIS A 55 -7.41 -10.19 -8.72
C HIS A 55 -7.54 -9.30 -7.48
N ILE A 56 -8.25 -9.77 -6.45
CA ILE A 56 -8.40 -9.09 -5.17
C ILE A 56 -7.93 -10.06 -4.10
N SER A 57 -7.01 -9.61 -3.24
CA SER A 57 -6.54 -10.45 -2.14
C SER A 57 -7.60 -10.56 -1.04
N GLU A 58 -7.62 -11.67 -0.28
CA GLU A 58 -8.54 -11.81 0.86
C GLU A 58 -8.38 -10.66 1.87
N ARG A 59 -7.14 -10.23 2.12
CA ARG A 59 -6.82 -9.09 2.99
C ARG A 59 -7.45 -7.79 2.48
N SER A 60 -7.37 -7.54 1.17
CA SER A 60 -7.99 -6.39 0.54
C SER A 60 -9.52 -6.46 0.62
N GLY A 61 -10.10 -7.64 0.39
CA GLY A 61 -11.54 -7.86 0.53
C GLY A 61 -12.04 -7.52 1.95
N PHE A 62 -11.31 -7.96 2.98
CA PHE A 62 -11.63 -7.58 4.36
C PHE A 62 -11.45 -6.09 4.62
N ALA A 63 -10.37 -5.48 4.12
CA ALA A 63 -10.11 -4.05 4.29
C ALA A 63 -11.15 -3.15 3.61
N MET A 64 -11.79 -3.65 2.55
CA MET A 64 -12.90 -2.99 1.86
C MET A 64 -14.27 -3.24 2.50
N SER A 65 -14.47 -4.36 3.20
CA SER A 65 -15.77 -4.71 3.81
C SER A 65 -16.44 -3.61 4.66
N PRO A 66 -15.73 -2.77 5.44
CA PRO A 66 -16.38 -1.70 6.20
C PRO A 66 -16.68 -0.42 5.39
N LEU A 67 -16.23 -0.32 4.13
CA LEU A 67 -16.45 0.87 3.29
C LEU A 67 -17.88 0.91 2.75
N ALA A 68 -18.35 2.05 2.25
CA ALA A 68 -19.62 2.14 1.54
C ALA A 68 -19.57 1.35 0.20
N THR A 69 -20.71 0.85 -0.27
CA THR A 69 -20.80 0.07 -1.52
C THR A 69 -20.14 0.77 -2.72
N GLN A 70 -20.39 2.06 -2.91
CA GLN A 70 -19.79 2.83 -4.01
C GLN A 70 -18.24 2.84 -3.95
N ASP A 71 -17.68 2.96 -2.74
CA ASP A 71 -16.24 3.00 -2.51
C ASP A 71 -15.61 1.62 -2.75
N ARG A 72 -16.30 0.56 -2.30
CA ARG A 72 -15.90 -0.83 -2.54
C ARG A 72 -15.84 -1.12 -4.03
N LEU A 73 -16.87 -0.71 -4.77
CA LEU A 73 -16.95 -0.92 -6.22
C LEU A 73 -15.87 -0.13 -6.97
N ALA A 74 -15.66 1.14 -6.65
CA ALA A 74 -14.62 1.96 -7.27
C ALA A 74 -13.22 1.34 -7.11
N LEU A 75 -12.88 0.87 -5.90
CA LEU A 75 -11.62 0.17 -5.63
C LEU A 75 -11.53 -1.17 -6.38
N ALA A 76 -12.61 -1.93 -6.40
CA ALA A 76 -12.65 -3.23 -7.06
C ALA A 76 -12.50 -3.12 -8.58
N GLU A 77 -13.19 -2.17 -9.21
CA GLU A 77 -13.05 -1.86 -10.63
C GLU A 77 -11.60 -1.49 -10.95
N PHE A 78 -10.98 -0.64 -10.13
CA PHE A 78 -9.58 -0.27 -10.29
C PHE A 78 -8.64 -1.49 -10.16
N PHE A 79 -8.80 -2.31 -9.13
CA PHE A 79 -7.93 -3.48 -8.92
C PHE A 79 -8.07 -4.54 -10.01
N VAL A 80 -9.30 -4.79 -10.46
CA VAL A 80 -9.58 -5.75 -11.54
C VAL A 80 -9.06 -5.21 -12.87
N ARG A 81 -9.29 -3.92 -13.19
CA ARG A 81 -8.81 -3.31 -14.43
C ARG A 81 -7.28 -3.33 -14.55
N PHE A 82 -6.59 -2.96 -13.47
CA PHE A 82 -5.13 -2.79 -13.50
C PHE A 82 -4.33 -3.95 -12.90
N GLN A 83 -4.99 -5.05 -12.51
CA GLN A 83 -4.32 -6.24 -11.97
C GLN A 83 -3.35 -5.90 -10.82
N VAL A 84 -3.77 -5.00 -9.93
CA VAL A 84 -2.90 -4.44 -8.90
C VAL A 84 -2.46 -5.53 -7.93
N GLY A 85 -1.16 -5.68 -7.67
CA GLY A 85 -0.68 -6.71 -6.73
C GLY A 85 -1.16 -6.50 -5.28
N ALA A 86 -1.35 -7.59 -4.54
CA ALA A 86 -1.97 -7.59 -3.20
C ALA A 86 -1.41 -6.55 -2.21
N ASN A 87 -0.08 -6.39 -2.13
CA ASN A 87 0.54 -5.39 -1.25
C ASN A 87 0.24 -3.96 -1.69
N LYS A 88 0.15 -3.72 -3.01
CA LYS A 88 -0.23 -2.41 -3.55
C LYS A 88 -1.71 -2.14 -3.28
N GLN A 89 -2.60 -3.13 -3.40
CA GLN A 89 -4.03 -2.97 -3.11
C GLN A 89 -4.27 -2.43 -1.70
N LEU A 90 -3.63 -3.01 -0.68
CA LEU A 90 -3.76 -2.53 0.71
C LEU A 90 -3.28 -1.07 0.85
N LYS A 91 -2.12 -0.74 0.28
CA LYS A 91 -1.61 0.64 0.28
C LYS A 91 -2.57 1.60 -0.41
N PHE A 92 -3.20 1.21 -1.51
CA PHE A 92 -4.21 1.99 -2.19
C PHE A 92 -5.42 2.25 -1.28
N ILE A 93 -5.96 1.21 -0.64
CA ILE A 93 -7.08 1.34 0.29
C ILE A 93 -6.75 2.32 1.41
N ASP A 94 -5.57 2.18 2.03
CA ASP A 94 -5.15 3.04 3.14
C ASP A 94 -4.95 4.49 2.68
N THR A 95 -4.32 4.70 1.52
CA THR A 95 -4.11 6.03 0.95
C THR A 95 -5.44 6.71 0.63
N CYS A 96 -6.40 5.99 0.03
CA CYS A 96 -7.73 6.51 -0.26
C CYS A 96 -8.51 6.86 1.01
N LYS A 97 -8.39 6.05 2.09
CA LYS A 97 -8.99 6.37 3.39
C LYS A 97 -8.42 7.67 3.99
N ILE A 98 -7.11 7.87 3.90
CA ILE A 98 -6.46 9.11 4.38
C ILE A 98 -6.99 10.32 3.60
N ILE A 99 -7.03 10.24 2.26
CA ILE A 99 -7.56 11.33 1.42
C ILE A 99 -9.03 11.61 1.73
N SER A 100 -9.86 10.57 1.78
CA SER A 100 -11.29 10.65 2.08
C SER A 100 -11.55 11.33 3.43
N ALA A 101 -10.81 10.95 4.47
CA ALA A 101 -10.91 11.57 5.79
C ALA A 101 -10.44 13.03 5.81
N THR A 102 -9.35 13.34 5.10
CA THR A 102 -8.76 14.68 5.08
C THR A 102 -9.60 15.68 4.27
N ARG A 103 -10.18 15.22 3.16
CA ARG A 103 -10.92 16.06 2.20
C ARG A 103 -12.44 15.97 2.34
N GLN A 104 -12.93 15.16 3.28
CA GLN A 104 -14.35 14.91 3.51
C GLN A 104 -15.10 14.49 2.22
N CYS A 105 -14.47 13.62 1.43
CA CYS A 105 -15.04 13.07 0.19
C CYS A 105 -15.14 11.54 0.27
N SER A 106 -15.92 10.91 -0.61
CA SER A 106 -15.91 9.44 -0.73
C SER A 106 -14.67 8.96 -1.49
N ILE A 107 -14.38 7.66 -1.42
CA ILE A 107 -13.31 7.06 -2.23
C ILE A 107 -13.73 7.05 -3.70
N ALA A 108 -15.02 6.84 -3.99
CA ALA A 108 -15.55 6.96 -5.34
C ALA A 108 -15.27 8.33 -5.97
N ASP A 109 -15.42 9.42 -5.20
CA ASP A 109 -15.10 10.78 -5.67
C ASP A 109 -13.64 10.94 -6.07
N ILE A 110 -12.71 10.29 -5.34
CA ILE A 110 -11.28 10.31 -5.67
C ILE A 110 -11.01 9.70 -7.04
N PHE A 111 -11.71 8.62 -7.39
CA PHE A 111 -11.56 7.95 -8.69
C PHE A 111 -12.28 8.67 -9.84
N ASN A 112 -13.27 9.51 -9.52
CA ASN A 112 -13.95 10.38 -10.48
C ASN A 112 -13.26 11.75 -10.67
N ASP A 113 -12.15 11.98 -9.99
CA ASP A 113 -11.37 13.20 -10.11
C ASP A 113 -10.77 13.33 -11.53
N PRO A 114 -10.99 14.46 -12.24
CA PRO A 114 -10.49 14.65 -13.61
C PRO A 114 -8.97 14.47 -13.75
N GLU A 115 -8.18 14.84 -12.75
CA GLU A 115 -6.73 14.66 -12.78
C GLU A 115 -6.38 13.16 -12.75
N LEU A 116 -7.06 12.38 -11.92
CA LEU A 116 -6.83 10.94 -11.83
C LEU A 116 -7.33 10.20 -13.08
N ILE A 117 -8.47 10.62 -13.62
CA ILE A 117 -8.99 10.14 -14.91
C ILE A 117 -7.98 10.41 -16.03
N SER A 118 -7.36 11.60 -16.06
CA SER A 118 -6.36 11.93 -17.08
C SER A 118 -5.11 11.03 -17.02
N LEU A 119 -4.68 10.64 -15.81
CA LEU A 119 -3.57 9.70 -15.60
C LEU A 119 -3.90 8.29 -16.11
N VAL A 120 -5.17 7.88 -16.01
CA VAL A 120 -5.69 6.62 -16.55
C VAL A 120 -5.79 6.69 -18.08
N ALA A 121 -6.31 7.77 -18.64
CA ALA A 121 -6.49 7.94 -20.09
C ALA A 121 -5.17 8.11 -20.86
N GLY A 122 -4.15 8.71 -20.24
CA GLY A 122 -2.83 8.89 -20.84
C GLY A 122 -1.94 7.62 -20.83
N GLY A 123 -2.39 6.54 -20.19
CA GLY A 123 -1.74 5.24 -20.23
C GLY A 123 -2.29 4.41 -21.39
N GLN A 124 -1.49 4.18 -22.43
CA GLN A 124 -1.78 3.07 -23.35
C GLN A 124 -1.88 1.79 -22.50
N GLU A 125 -2.90 0.94 -22.72
CA GLU A 125 -3.14 -0.30 -21.96
C GLU A 125 -1.92 -1.26 -21.95
N THR A 126 -0.94 -1.02 -22.83
CA THR A 126 0.34 -1.71 -22.89
C THR A 126 1.28 -1.42 -21.71
N ASN A 127 0.99 -0.44 -20.85
CA ASN A 127 1.86 -0.05 -19.74
C ASN A 127 1.16 0.07 -18.38
N ILE A 128 0.40 -0.95 -18.03
CA ILE A 128 -0.35 -1.07 -16.76
C ILE A 128 0.55 -0.82 -15.53
N PRO A 129 1.75 -1.42 -15.38
CA PRO A 129 2.56 -1.21 -14.18
C PRO A 129 2.96 0.25 -13.96
N GLN A 130 3.37 0.96 -15.02
CA GLN A 130 3.72 2.37 -14.90
C GLN A 130 2.50 3.23 -14.62
N THR A 131 1.35 2.90 -15.19
CA THR A 131 0.09 3.62 -14.93
C THR A 131 -0.30 3.50 -13.46
N VAL A 132 -0.26 2.29 -12.89
CA VAL A 132 -0.50 2.04 -11.46
C VAL A 132 0.48 2.84 -10.59
N ASP A 133 1.76 2.89 -10.95
CA ASP A 133 2.76 3.65 -10.18
C ASP A 133 2.55 5.17 -10.26
N ARG A 134 2.13 5.70 -11.42
CA ARG A 134 1.78 7.13 -11.55
C ARG A 134 0.58 7.48 -10.67
N ILE A 135 -0.46 6.65 -10.70
CA ILE A 135 -1.67 6.86 -9.87
C ILE A 135 -1.31 6.74 -8.38
N ALA A 136 -0.53 5.73 -8.01
CA ALA A 136 -0.07 5.56 -6.62
C ALA A 136 0.71 6.79 -6.13
N LYS A 137 1.60 7.35 -6.96
CA LYS A 137 2.33 8.58 -6.64
C LYS A 137 1.40 9.78 -6.48
N ALA A 138 0.43 9.95 -7.38
CA ALA A 138 -0.53 11.05 -7.32
C ALA A 138 -1.40 10.96 -6.03
N LEU A 139 -1.93 9.78 -5.72
CA LEU A 139 -2.68 9.54 -4.48
C LEU A 139 -1.81 9.78 -3.25
N ASN A 140 -0.56 9.31 -3.23
CA ASN A 140 0.35 9.52 -2.11
C ASN A 140 0.65 11.01 -1.88
N ALA A 141 0.84 11.79 -2.94
CA ALA A 141 1.04 13.24 -2.84
C ALA A 141 -0.20 13.96 -2.29
N ARG A 142 -1.39 13.47 -2.62
CA ARG A 142 -2.65 14.00 -2.07
C ARG A 142 -2.85 13.64 -0.61
N ALA A 143 -2.44 12.44 -0.19
CA ALA A 143 -2.55 11.96 1.18
C ALA A 143 -1.52 12.60 2.12
N HIS A 144 -0.31 12.90 1.61
CA HIS A 144 0.83 13.36 2.41
C HIS A 144 1.53 14.59 1.76
N PRO A 145 0.83 15.72 1.58
CA PRO A 145 1.36 16.86 0.85
C PRO A 145 2.62 17.44 1.50
N LEU A 146 2.64 17.58 2.83
CA LEU A 146 3.79 18.09 3.56
C LEU A 146 5.02 17.18 3.46
N SER A 147 4.82 15.86 3.54
CA SER A 147 5.92 14.90 3.42
C SER A 147 6.51 14.89 2.00
N VAL A 148 5.67 15.04 0.97
CA VAL A 148 6.14 15.13 -0.41
C VAL A 148 6.90 16.44 -0.65
N GLN A 149 6.41 17.55 -0.10
CA GLN A 149 7.12 18.83 -0.16
C GLN A 149 8.48 18.75 0.55
N ALA A 150 8.52 18.28 1.80
CA ALA A 150 9.76 18.15 2.56
C ALA A 150 10.78 17.25 1.84
N LYS A 151 10.31 16.17 1.19
CA LYS A 151 11.16 15.32 0.37
C LYS A 151 11.73 16.06 -0.84
N GLY A 152 10.90 16.82 -1.56
CA GLY A 152 11.35 17.64 -2.69
C GLY A 152 12.35 18.73 -2.29
N ASP A 153 12.12 19.37 -1.15
CA ASP A 153 13.02 20.38 -0.58
C ASP A 153 14.38 19.76 -0.23
N PHE A 154 14.36 18.61 0.43
CA PHE A 154 15.58 17.87 0.76
C PHE A 154 16.34 17.38 -0.47
N ASP A 155 15.66 16.92 -1.51
CA ASP A 155 16.31 16.46 -2.73
C ASP A 155 16.98 17.62 -3.48
N ARG A 156 16.36 18.82 -3.50
CA ARG A 156 17.00 20.05 -4.00
C ARG A 156 18.21 20.46 -3.17
N TYR A 157 18.08 20.42 -1.84
CA TYR A 157 19.20 20.67 -0.93
C TYR A 157 20.37 19.71 -1.19
N LYS A 158 20.10 18.40 -1.30
CA LYS A 158 21.11 17.37 -1.61
C LYS A 158 21.84 17.64 -2.92
N GLN A 159 21.12 18.08 -3.97
CA GLN A 159 21.73 18.43 -5.25
C GLN A 159 22.62 19.67 -5.13
N SER A 160 22.20 20.69 -4.37
CA SER A 160 22.97 21.92 -4.17
C SER A 160 24.30 21.71 -3.45
N LEU A 161 24.43 20.65 -2.64
CA LEU A 161 25.66 20.32 -1.92
C LEU A 161 26.78 19.76 -2.81
N GLY A 162 26.48 19.34 -4.04
CA GLY A 162 27.50 18.82 -4.96
C GLY A 162 28.29 17.63 -4.38
N LEU A 163 27.62 16.75 -3.63
CA LEU A 163 28.30 15.70 -2.86
C LEU A 163 29.12 14.76 -3.76
N PRO A 164 30.34 14.38 -3.34
CA PRO A 164 31.13 13.35 -4.00
C PRO A 164 30.37 12.03 -4.11
N THR A 165 30.72 11.20 -5.10
CA THR A 165 30.04 9.91 -5.38
C THR A 165 30.06 8.90 -4.23
N HIS A 166 31.02 9.02 -3.32
CA HIS A 166 31.15 8.17 -2.13
C HIS A 166 30.45 8.77 -0.89
N CYS A 167 29.83 9.95 -1.02
CA CYS A 167 29.10 10.62 0.05
C CYS A 167 27.61 10.60 -0.25
N THR A 168 26.80 10.31 0.77
CA THR A 168 25.34 10.41 0.69
C THR A 168 24.80 11.08 1.93
N ILE A 169 23.77 11.91 1.76
CA ILE A 169 22.98 12.40 2.89
C ILE A 169 21.60 11.75 2.90
N THR A 170 21.12 11.47 4.10
CA THR A 170 19.77 10.94 4.35
C THR A 170 19.09 11.78 5.44
N PRO A 171 17.83 12.18 5.24
CA PRO A 171 17.07 12.91 6.25
C PRO A 171 16.57 11.96 7.33
N SER A 172 16.11 12.52 8.45
CA SER A 172 15.32 11.81 9.46
C SER A 172 14.13 11.06 8.85
N GLN A 173 13.74 9.96 9.49
CA GLN A 173 12.58 9.20 9.05
C GLN A 173 11.35 10.12 9.05
N ALA A 174 10.63 10.13 7.93
CA ALA A 174 9.46 10.97 7.72
C ALA A 174 9.65 12.48 8.00
N PHE A 175 10.90 12.98 8.05
CA PHE A 175 11.21 14.37 8.42
C PHE A 175 10.68 14.75 9.82
N GLU A 176 10.66 13.81 10.77
CA GLU A 176 10.20 14.05 12.14
C GLU A 176 11.05 15.09 12.89
N ASN A 177 12.31 15.25 12.49
CA ASN A 177 13.21 16.28 13.00
C ASN A 177 14.21 16.74 11.92
N ASP A 178 14.92 17.84 12.16
CA ASP A 178 15.90 18.40 11.22
C ASP A 178 17.25 17.65 11.21
N THR A 179 17.29 16.41 11.71
CA THR A 179 18.51 15.60 11.71
C THR A 179 18.81 15.12 10.30
N VAL A 180 20.06 15.29 9.88
CA VAL A 180 20.59 14.78 8.62
C VAL A 180 21.80 13.90 8.92
N TRP A 181 21.84 12.71 8.32
CA TRP A 181 23.01 11.83 8.39
C TRP A 181 23.84 11.96 7.13
N LEU A 182 25.14 12.18 7.30
CA LEU A 182 26.15 12.05 6.25
C LEU A 182 26.77 10.66 6.34
N ASN A 183 26.62 9.88 5.28
CA ASN A 183 27.27 8.58 5.12
C ASN A 183 28.40 8.70 4.10
N VAL A 184 29.59 8.26 4.48
CA VAL A 184 30.78 8.24 3.62
C VAL A 184 31.21 6.79 3.43
N ALA A 185 31.16 6.31 2.20
CA ALA A 185 31.54 4.95 1.85
C ALA A 185 33.04 4.88 1.57
N PHE A 186 33.71 3.91 2.20
CA PHE A 186 35.11 3.59 1.99
C PHE A 186 35.21 2.20 1.34
N SER A 187 36.13 2.02 0.39
CA SER A 187 36.29 0.74 -0.31
C SER A 187 36.89 -0.35 0.58
N SER A 188 37.63 0.03 1.62
CA SER A 188 38.23 -0.90 2.58
C SER A 188 38.46 -0.24 3.95
N ARG A 189 38.67 -1.08 4.97
CA ARG A 189 39.09 -0.62 6.30
C ARG A 189 40.40 0.17 6.27
N ASP A 190 41.35 -0.22 5.42
CA ASP A 190 42.65 0.45 5.31
C ASP A 190 42.50 1.86 4.72
N SER A 191 41.61 2.04 3.74
CA SER A 191 41.32 3.36 3.17
C SER A 191 40.72 4.32 4.21
N LEU A 192 39.86 3.82 5.11
CA LEU A 192 39.37 4.58 6.25
C LEU A 192 40.52 4.93 7.21
N ASN A 193 41.34 3.96 7.60
CA ASN A 193 42.44 4.20 8.54
C ASN A 193 43.46 5.22 8.02
N ALA A 194 43.70 5.27 6.71
CA ALA A 194 44.58 6.25 6.08
C ALA A 194 44.01 7.68 6.13
N LEU A 195 42.69 7.84 5.94
CA LEU A 195 42.01 9.15 5.92
C LEU A 195 41.53 9.61 7.31
N TRP A 196 41.34 8.69 8.25
CA TRP A 196 40.79 8.97 9.57
C TRP A 196 41.54 10.04 10.37
N PRO A 197 42.89 10.09 10.38
CA PRO A 197 43.62 11.14 11.07
C PRO A 197 43.29 12.56 10.58
N GLN A 198 42.93 12.69 9.30
CA GLN A 198 42.55 13.97 8.69
C GLN A 198 41.07 14.31 8.95
N LEU A 199 40.18 13.30 8.94
CA LEU A 199 38.75 13.48 9.16
C LEU A 199 38.39 13.74 10.63
N ARG A 200 39.02 13.03 11.57
CA ARG A 200 38.73 13.14 13.01
C ARG A 200 38.74 14.58 13.54
N PRO A 201 39.75 15.44 13.26
CA PRO A 201 39.75 16.82 13.77
C PRO A 201 38.67 17.70 13.12
N LEU A 202 38.28 17.43 11.87
CA LEU A 202 37.20 18.15 11.20
C LEU A 202 35.83 17.83 11.82
N LEU A 203 35.61 16.57 12.17
CA LEU A 203 34.37 16.09 12.81
C LEU A 203 34.31 16.37 14.31
N ALA A 204 35.44 16.62 14.97
CA ALA A 204 35.50 16.95 16.39
C ALA A 204 35.10 18.40 16.69
N LYS A 205 35.00 19.27 15.68
CA LYS A 205 34.38 20.59 15.82
C LYS A 205 32.88 20.38 16.00
N LYS A 206 32.32 20.81 17.14
CA LYS A 206 30.87 20.73 17.40
C LYS A 206 30.10 21.35 16.23
N VAL A 207 29.27 20.53 15.59
CA VAL A 207 28.16 20.93 14.72
C VAL A 207 26.92 21.09 15.60
#